data_AF-A0A9P7VQA3-F1
#
_entry.id   AF-A0A9P7VQA3-F1
#
_cell.length_a   1.000
_cell.length_b   1.000
_cell.length_c   1.000
_cell.angle_alpha   90.00
_cell.angle_beta   90.00
_cell.angle_gamma   90.00
#
_symmetry.space_group_name_H-M   'P 1'
#
loop_
_entity.id
_entity.type
_entity.pdbx_description
1 polymer ?
#
loop_
_entity_poly.entity_id
_entity_poly.type
_entity_poly.pdbx_seq_one_letter_code
_entity_poly.pdbx_strand_id
1 'polypeptide(L)'
;MITTLSQCPQCGFAPSEKPLPNGISVARLQDFFACNDAPVSAERAELEAVIREGEQYFAFLQQRISQTQNTLDSLLKEQNRAVKHIADSKLVLNPVRRLPPEILSYIFLSCILPDSELLQSSDSDTDTSLLDSLNVTNSPWNLSYVSSRWRQAALTTPSLWSFVRLQL
;
A
#
# COMPACT_ATOMS: atom_id res chain seq x y z
N MET A 1 12.22 -10.98 -42.03
CA MET A 1 12.52 -9.71 -41.36
C MET A 1 12.65 -10.03 -39.88
N ILE A 2 13.88 -10.08 -39.35
CA ILE A 2 14.14 -10.46 -37.96
C ILE A 2 14.13 -9.16 -37.16
N THR A 3 13.13 -9.01 -36.29
CA THR A 3 12.98 -7.85 -35.40
C THR A 3 14.02 -7.97 -34.29
N THR A 4 15.07 -7.16 -34.34
CA THR A 4 16.00 -7.03 -33.21
C THR A 4 15.24 -6.41 -32.04
N LEU A 5 15.13 -7.14 -30.91
CA LEU A 5 14.49 -6.65 -29.69
C LEU A 5 15.37 -5.54 -29.08
N SER A 6 15.12 -4.31 -29.49
CA SER A 6 15.79 -3.11 -28.97
C SER A 6 15.58 -2.96 -27.46
N GLN A 7 16.64 -2.54 -26.77
CA GLN A 7 16.65 -2.28 -25.34
C GLN A 7 15.55 -1.28 -24.94
N CYS A 8 14.79 -1.58 -23.89
CA CYS A 8 13.72 -0.70 -23.42
C CYS A 8 14.30 0.68 -23.05
N PRO A 9 13.84 1.78 -23.67
CA PRO A 9 14.39 3.12 -23.44
C PRO A 9 14.05 3.67 -22.04
N GLN A 10 13.07 3.07 -21.35
CA GLN A 10 12.58 3.56 -20.07
C GLN A 10 13.24 2.89 -18.87
N CYS A 11 13.52 1.58 -18.96
CA CYS A 11 14.13 0.82 -17.87
C CYS A 11 15.44 0.11 -18.25
N GLY A 12 15.92 0.27 -19.49
CA GLY A 12 17.15 -0.35 -19.99
C GLY A 12 17.08 -1.87 -20.16
N PHE A 13 15.91 -2.48 -19.98
CA PHE A 13 15.74 -3.93 -20.11
C PHE A 13 15.92 -4.38 -21.56
N ALA A 14 16.91 -5.23 -21.79
CA ALA A 14 17.03 -6.04 -23.01
C ALA A 14 17.07 -7.52 -22.61
N PRO A 15 16.36 -8.41 -23.33
CA PRO A 15 16.60 -9.85 -23.24
C PRO A 15 18.09 -10.12 -23.50
N SER A 16 18.74 -10.86 -22.61
CA SER A 16 20.08 -11.34 -22.92
C SER A 16 19.93 -12.46 -23.94
N GLU A 17 20.23 -12.18 -25.21
CA GLU A 17 20.25 -13.18 -26.28
C GLU A 17 21.59 -13.92 -26.35
N LYS A 18 22.50 -13.72 -25.38
CA LYS A 18 23.77 -14.46 -25.36
C LYS A 18 23.46 -15.95 -25.30
N PRO A 19 23.75 -16.72 -26.36
CA PRO A 19 23.59 -18.16 -26.33
C PRO A 19 24.48 -18.71 -25.23
N LEU A 20 24.05 -19.80 -24.59
CA LEU A 20 24.97 -20.57 -23.77
C LEU A 20 26.15 -21.02 -24.66
N PRO A 21 27.38 -21.09 -24.13
CA PRO A 21 28.53 -21.56 -24.88
C PRO A 21 28.23 -22.92 -25.52
N ASN A 22 28.55 -23.08 -26.80
CA ASN A 22 28.50 -24.40 -27.43
C ASN A 22 29.60 -25.26 -26.79
N GLY A 23 29.21 -26.29 -26.05
CA GLY A 23 30.11 -27.26 -25.44
C GLY A 23 30.11 -28.59 -26.17
N ILE A 24 30.77 -29.58 -25.56
CA ILE A 24 30.69 -30.97 -26.01
C ILE A 24 29.21 -31.40 -26.10
N SER A 25 28.89 -32.26 -27.06
CA SER A 25 27.53 -32.72 -27.28
C SER A 25 26.91 -33.34 -26.02
N VAL A 26 25.59 -33.23 -25.88
CA VAL A 26 24.85 -33.81 -24.75
C VAL A 26 25.07 -35.32 -24.66
N ALA A 27 25.14 -36.02 -25.80
CA ALA A 27 25.43 -37.45 -25.83
C ALA A 27 26.82 -37.75 -25.25
N ARG A 28 27.83 -36.96 -25.63
CA ARG A 28 29.19 -37.16 -25.12
C ARG A 28 29.32 -36.81 -23.63
N LEU A 29 28.59 -35.81 -23.16
CA LEU A 29 28.47 -35.52 -21.72
C LEU A 29 27.83 -36.69 -20.95
N GLN A 30 26.81 -37.33 -21.52
CA GLN A 30 26.18 -38.51 -20.92
C GLN A 30 27.14 -39.69 -20.83
N ASP A 31 28.00 -39.89 -21.83
CA ASP A 31 29.05 -40.92 -21.77
C ASP A 31 29.97 -40.71 -20.56
N PHE A 32 30.43 -39.47 -20.32
CA PHE A 32 31.23 -39.14 -19.13
C PHE A 32 30.50 -39.33 -17.79
N PHE A 33 29.17 -39.33 -17.79
CA PHE A 33 28.40 -39.66 -16.58
C PHE A 33 28.23 -41.17 -16.41
N ALA A 34 28.31 -41.94 -17.50
CA ALA A 34 28.19 -43.39 -17.49
C ALA A 34 29.53 -44.10 -17.22
N CYS A 35 30.66 -43.51 -17.62
CA CYS A 35 32.00 -44.02 -17.32
C CYS A 35 32.89 -42.94 -16.67
N ASN A 36 33.76 -43.34 -15.76
CA ASN A 36 34.69 -42.43 -15.09
C ASN A 36 35.97 -42.17 -15.92
N ASP A 37 35.84 -42.18 -17.25
CA ASP A 37 36.96 -41.94 -18.15
C ASP A 37 37.31 -40.45 -18.18
N ALA A 38 38.61 -40.14 -18.24
CA ALA A 38 39.04 -38.76 -18.35
C ALA A 38 38.74 -38.21 -19.76
N PRO A 39 38.32 -36.93 -19.88
CA PRO A 39 38.18 -36.27 -21.17
C PRO A 39 39.55 -36.14 -21.86
N VAL A 40 39.54 -36.25 -23.19
CA VAL A 40 40.76 -35.98 -23.98
C VAL A 40 41.09 -34.49 -23.93
N SER A 41 42.30 -34.10 -24.35
CA SER A 41 42.78 -32.72 -24.24
C SER A 41 41.86 -31.68 -24.91
N ALA A 42 41.30 -32.01 -26.09
CA ALA A 42 40.35 -31.14 -26.79
C ALA A 42 39.03 -30.98 -26.02
N GLU A 43 38.44 -32.10 -25.57
CA GLU A 43 37.20 -32.11 -24.76
C GLU A 43 37.39 -31.35 -23.44
N ARG A 44 38.54 -31.53 -22.78
CA ARG A 44 38.90 -30.77 -21.58
C ARG A 44 38.93 -29.27 -21.85
N ALA A 45 39.58 -28.83 -22.93
CA ALA A 45 39.66 -27.42 -23.28
C ALA A 45 38.28 -26.82 -23.59
N GLU A 46 37.40 -27.58 -24.26
CA GLU A 46 36.01 -27.18 -24.50
C GLU A 46 35.22 -27.03 -23.18
N LEU A 47 35.32 -28.00 -22.26
CA LEU A 47 34.66 -27.91 -20.95
C LEU A 47 35.17 -26.73 -20.12
N GLU A 48 36.48 -26.50 -20.09
CA GLU A 48 37.08 -25.36 -19.40
C GLU A 48 36.64 -24.02 -20.00
N ALA A 49 36.42 -23.95 -21.33
CA ALA A 49 35.85 -22.78 -21.98
C ALA A 49 34.38 -22.56 -21.59
N VAL A 50 33.56 -23.62 -21.59
CA VAL A 50 32.16 -23.57 -21.16
C VAL A 50 32.06 -23.08 -19.71
N ILE A 51 32.90 -23.58 -18.81
CA ILE A 51 32.93 -23.14 -17.40
C ILE A 51 33.25 -21.65 -17.33
N ARG A 52 34.35 -21.20 -17.95
CA ARG A 52 34.79 -19.80 -17.89
C ARG A 52 33.73 -18.84 -18.45
N GLU A 53 33.15 -19.16 -19.59
CA GLU A 53 32.12 -18.33 -20.21
C GLU A 53 30.80 -18.37 -19.42
N GLY A 54 30.44 -19.52 -18.88
CA GLY A 54 29.29 -19.69 -18.00
C GLY A 54 29.40 -18.88 -16.71
N GLU A 55 30.57 -18.89 -16.06
CA GLU A 55 30.84 -18.08 -14.86
C GLU A 55 30.76 -16.58 -15.15
N GLN A 56 31.33 -16.13 -16.27
CA GLN A 56 31.23 -14.73 -16.71
C GLN A 56 29.78 -14.33 -16.97
N TYR A 57 29.00 -15.21 -17.61
CA TYR A 57 27.60 -14.95 -17.89
C TYR A 57 26.74 -14.92 -16.62
N PHE A 58 27.02 -15.84 -15.68
CA PHE A 58 26.37 -15.87 -14.39
C PHE A 58 26.62 -14.58 -13.59
N ALA A 59 27.87 -14.12 -13.51
CA ALA A 59 28.22 -12.86 -12.85
C ALA A 59 27.49 -11.66 -13.47
N PHE A 60 27.41 -11.62 -14.81
CA PHE A 60 26.66 -10.60 -15.53
C PHE A 60 25.16 -10.63 -15.18
N LEU A 61 24.53 -11.80 -15.13
CA LEU A 61 23.13 -11.93 -14.73
C LEU A 61 22.91 -11.48 -13.28
N GLN A 62 23.78 -11.86 -12.36
CA GLN A 62 23.69 -11.43 -10.96
C GLN A 62 23.75 -9.91 -10.83
N GLN A 63 24.68 -9.26 -11.55
CA GLN A 63 24.78 -7.80 -11.56
C GLN A 63 23.48 -7.16 -12.09
N ARG A 64 22.93 -7.67 -13.19
CA ARG A 64 21.68 -7.16 -13.77
C ARG A 64 20.49 -7.34 -12.84
N ILE A 65 20.40 -8.49 -12.17
CA ILE A 65 19.35 -8.76 -11.18
C ILE A 65 19.45 -7.75 -10.04
N SER A 66 20.64 -7.54 -9.48
CA SER A 66 20.85 -6.58 -8.39
C SER A 66 20.47 -5.15 -8.80
N GLN A 67 20.90 -4.70 -9.98
CA GLN A 67 20.55 -3.36 -10.50
C GLN A 67 19.03 -3.20 -10.69
N THR A 68 18.37 -4.23 -11.22
CA THR A 68 16.92 -4.22 -11.43
C THR A 68 16.16 -4.19 -10.10
N GLN A 69 16.61 -4.97 -9.11
CA GLN A 69 16.03 -4.98 -7.77
C GLN A 69 16.17 -3.62 -7.08
N ASN A 70 17.34 -2.97 -7.16
CA ASN A 70 17.54 -1.63 -6.60
C ASN A 70 16.63 -0.59 -7.27
N THR A 71 16.47 -0.67 -8.60
CA THR A 71 15.57 0.20 -9.34
C THR A 71 14.12 0.00 -8.91
N LEU A 72 13.69 -1.25 -8.76
CA LEU A 72 12.35 -1.59 -8.28
C LEU A 72 12.10 -1.05 -6.87
N ASP A 73 13.03 -1.25 -5.95
CA ASP A 73 12.93 -0.74 -4.57
C ASP A 73 12.78 0.80 -4.54
N SER A 74 13.57 1.51 -5.34
CA SER A 74 13.44 2.97 -5.46
C SER A 74 12.06 3.39 -6.00
N LEU A 75 11.54 2.69 -7.00
CA LEU A 75 10.22 3.01 -7.56
C LEU A 75 9.09 2.73 -6.58
N LEU A 76 9.18 1.65 -5.79
CA LEU A 76 8.20 1.34 -4.75
C LEU A 76 8.21 2.40 -3.64
N LYS A 77 9.40 2.92 -3.27
CA LYS A 77 9.52 4.03 -2.31
C LYS A 77 8.85 5.31 -2.83
N GLU A 78 9.11 5.69 -4.08
CA GLU A 78 8.48 6.86 -4.69
C GLU A 78 6.97 6.68 -4.87
N GLN A 79 6.50 5.48 -5.24
CA GLN A 79 5.07 5.16 -5.30
C GLN A 79 4.40 5.38 -3.94
N ASN A 80 4.96 4.83 -2.87
CA ASN A 80 4.42 4.98 -1.51
C ASN A 80 4.39 6.44 -1.07
N ARG A 81 5.46 7.20 -1.37
CA ARG A 81 5.52 8.63 -1.10
C ARG A 81 4.43 9.40 -1.85
N ALA A 82 4.21 9.10 -3.12
CA ALA A 82 3.18 9.73 -3.93
C ALA A 82 1.77 9.43 -3.39
N VAL A 83 1.49 8.16 -3.04
CA VAL A 83 0.22 7.75 -2.44
C VAL A 83 -0.05 8.51 -1.15
N LYS A 84 0.96 8.60 -0.26
CA LYS A 84 0.85 9.36 0.99
C LYS A 84 0.58 10.84 0.74
N HIS A 85 1.32 11.47 -0.16
CA HIS A 85 1.15 12.89 -0.47
C HIS A 85 -0.26 13.20 -1.02
N ILE A 86 -0.79 12.33 -1.87
CA ILE A 86 -2.16 12.43 -2.38
C ILE A 86 -3.18 12.28 -1.24
N ALA A 87 -3.00 11.30 -0.37
CA ALA A 87 -3.89 11.07 0.77
C ALA A 87 -3.90 12.26 1.73
N ASP A 88 -2.72 12.77 2.11
CA ASP A 88 -2.57 13.94 2.98
C ASP A 88 -3.24 15.17 2.36
N SER A 89 -3.04 15.39 1.05
CA SER A 89 -3.70 16.48 0.32
C SER A 89 -5.23 16.35 0.33
N LYS A 90 -5.76 15.14 0.10
CA LYS A 90 -7.20 14.87 0.18
C LYS A 90 -7.77 15.08 1.58
N LEU A 91 -7.03 14.69 2.62
CA LEU A 91 -7.42 14.91 4.01
C LEU A 91 -7.50 16.41 4.36
N VAL A 92 -6.55 17.21 3.86
CA VAL A 92 -6.56 18.67 4.05
C VAL A 92 -7.70 19.33 3.27
N LEU A 93 -8.00 18.85 2.06
CA LEU A 93 -9.09 19.34 1.22
C LEU A 93 -10.45 18.73 1.58
N ASN A 94 -10.55 17.98 2.68
CA ASN A 94 -11.81 17.36 3.08
C ASN A 94 -12.92 18.43 3.23
N PRO A 95 -14.07 18.28 2.54
CA PRO A 95 -15.16 19.26 2.53
C PRO A 95 -15.63 19.68 3.93
N VAL A 96 -15.58 18.77 4.89
CA VAL A 96 -15.95 19.02 6.29
C VAL A 96 -15.20 20.21 6.89
N ARG A 97 -13.96 20.46 6.48
CA ARG A 97 -13.14 21.58 6.97
C ARG A 97 -13.63 22.94 6.50
N ARG A 98 -14.48 22.99 5.46
CA ARG A 98 -15.06 24.22 4.88
C ARG A 98 -16.52 24.45 5.25
N LEU A 99 -17.15 23.51 5.96
CA LEU A 99 -18.55 23.65 6.37
C LEU A 99 -18.71 24.86 7.29
N PRO A 100 -19.65 25.79 7.02
CA PRO A 100 -20.01 26.86 7.94
C PRO A 100 -20.41 26.33 9.33
N PRO A 101 -20.23 27.09 10.41
CA PRO A 101 -20.60 26.66 11.76
C PRO A 101 -22.07 26.24 11.86
N GLU A 102 -22.97 26.91 11.15
CA GLU A 102 -24.41 26.63 11.13
C GLU A 102 -24.70 25.24 10.56
N ILE A 103 -23.98 24.85 9.51
CA ILE A 103 -24.10 23.52 8.90
C ILE A 103 -23.50 22.45 9.81
N LEU A 104 -22.39 22.74 10.50
CA LEU A 104 -21.83 21.85 11.51
C LEU A 104 -22.82 21.64 12.67
N SER A 105 -23.41 22.73 13.20
CA SER A 105 -24.44 22.68 14.24
C SER A 105 -25.65 21.85 13.82
N TYR A 106 -26.12 22.03 12.58
CA TYR A 106 -27.21 21.23 12.03
C TYR A 106 -26.85 19.74 12.00
N ILE A 107 -25.67 19.40 11.46
CA ILE A 107 -25.18 18.00 11.44
C ILE A 107 -25.08 17.44 12.85
N PHE A 108 -24.52 18.19 13.81
CA PHE A 108 -24.38 17.73 15.20
C PHE A 108 -25.74 17.41 15.81
N LEU A 109 -26.73 18.28 15.62
CA LEU A 109 -28.09 18.06 16.10
C LEU A 109 -28.73 16.84 15.42
N SER A 110 -28.54 16.65 14.11
CA SER A 110 -29.01 15.45 13.41
C SER A 110 -28.33 14.16 13.88
N CYS A 111 -27.11 14.23 14.40
CA CYS A 111 -26.41 13.06 14.95
C CYS A 111 -26.82 12.71 16.39
N ILE A 112 -27.50 13.62 17.09
CA ILE A 112 -27.86 13.47 18.51
C ILE A 112 -29.36 13.30 18.69
N LEU A 113 -30.17 14.00 17.91
CA LEU A 113 -31.61 13.86 17.98
C LEU A 113 -31.99 12.48 17.44
N PRO A 114 -32.67 11.63 18.23
CA PRO A 114 -33.26 10.41 17.69
C PRO A 114 -34.23 10.79 16.59
N ASP A 115 -34.40 9.94 15.57
CA ASP A 115 -35.60 10.01 14.75
C ASP A 115 -36.80 10.05 15.71
N SER A 116 -37.74 10.96 15.43
CA SER A 116 -38.88 11.28 16.31
C SER A 116 -39.72 10.06 16.74
N GLU A 117 -39.48 8.89 16.17
CA GLU A 117 -40.06 7.59 16.49
C GLU A 117 -39.50 6.97 17.80
N LEU A 118 -38.24 7.22 18.17
CA LEU A 118 -37.62 6.63 19.38
C LEU A 118 -38.01 7.33 20.70
N LEU A 119 -38.61 8.51 20.63
CA LEU A 119 -39.13 9.25 21.79
C LEU A 119 -40.60 8.91 22.10
N GLN A 120 -41.26 8.11 21.26
CA GLN A 120 -42.69 7.76 21.37
C GLN A 120 -42.95 6.36 21.93
N SER A 121 -41.93 5.48 22.03
CA SER A 121 -42.09 4.18 22.69
C SER A 121 -42.02 4.36 24.21
N SER A 122 -43.19 4.45 24.84
CA SER A 122 -43.36 4.44 26.30
C SER A 122 -43.04 3.08 26.94
N ASP A 123 -42.79 2.04 26.13
CA ASP A 123 -42.50 0.69 26.58
C ASP A 123 -41.13 0.23 26.06
N SER A 124 -40.27 -0.22 26.98
CA SER A 124 -38.91 -0.78 26.85
C SER A 124 -37.74 0.20 26.67
N ASP A 125 -36.87 0.22 27.68
CA ASP A 125 -35.38 0.31 27.66
C ASP A 125 -34.71 0.99 26.46
N THR A 126 -35.26 2.12 25.99
CA THR A 126 -34.60 2.91 24.97
C THR A 126 -33.49 3.67 25.66
N ASP A 127 -32.25 3.33 25.36
CA ASP A 127 -31.07 3.87 26.03
C ASP A 127 -30.87 5.36 25.70
N THR A 128 -31.67 6.22 26.33
CA THR A 128 -31.52 7.68 26.29
C THR A 128 -30.23 8.15 26.99
N SER A 129 -29.33 7.23 27.39
CA SER A 129 -28.02 7.54 27.97
C SER A 129 -27.22 8.34 26.97
N LEU A 130 -27.35 8.04 25.67
CA LEU A 130 -26.65 8.71 24.58
C LEU A 130 -27.03 10.19 24.41
N LEU A 131 -28.15 10.62 24.99
CA LEU A 131 -28.63 12.01 24.97
C LEU A 131 -28.14 12.81 26.19
N ASP A 132 -27.67 12.14 27.24
CA ASP A 132 -27.22 12.80 28.48
C ASP A 132 -25.95 13.62 28.22
N SER A 133 -26.09 14.94 28.30
CA SER A 133 -24.99 15.88 28.08
C SER A 133 -23.89 15.78 29.15
N LEU A 134 -24.19 15.22 30.33
CA LEU A 134 -23.18 15.03 31.39
C LEU A 134 -22.33 13.77 31.19
N ASN A 135 -22.77 12.85 30.33
CA ASN A 135 -21.99 11.67 30.01
C ASN A 135 -20.92 12.03 28.95
N VAL A 136 -19.67 12.12 29.41
CA VAL A 136 -18.51 12.50 28.59
C VAL A 136 -18.18 11.53 27.45
N THR A 137 -18.74 10.32 27.45
CA THR A 137 -18.57 9.36 26.34
C THR A 137 -19.54 9.62 25.20
N ASN A 138 -20.49 10.56 25.35
CA ASN A 138 -21.54 10.83 24.37
C ASN A 138 -21.13 11.75 23.23
N SER A 139 -21.99 11.75 22.20
CA SER A 139 -21.81 12.44 20.92
C SER A 139 -21.42 13.93 21.03
N PRO A 140 -22.01 14.78 21.90
CA PRO A 140 -21.62 16.20 21.98
C PRO A 140 -20.14 16.40 22.33
N TRP A 141 -19.64 15.58 23.27
CA TRP A 141 -18.24 15.59 23.68
C TRP A 141 -17.33 15.05 22.57
N ASN A 142 -17.71 13.91 21.97
CA ASN A 142 -16.95 13.30 20.87
C ASN A 142 -16.79 14.25 19.67
N LEU A 143 -17.87 14.95 19.28
CA LEU A 143 -17.84 15.95 18.20
C LEU A 143 -16.89 17.11 18.55
N SER A 144 -16.87 17.55 19.81
CA SER A 144 -15.97 18.62 20.28
C SER A 144 -14.48 18.24 20.29
N TYR A 145 -14.14 16.94 20.22
CA TYR A 145 -12.74 16.47 20.20
C TYR A 145 -12.13 16.43 18.80
N VAL A 146 -12.93 16.56 17.73
CA VAL A 146 -12.45 16.41 16.34
C VAL A 146 -11.50 17.54 15.91
N SER A 147 -11.85 18.80 16.19
CA SER A 147 -11.01 19.97 15.86
C SER A 147 -11.39 21.18 16.69
N SER A 148 -10.54 22.22 16.72
CA SER A 148 -10.86 23.49 17.38
C SER A 148 -12.13 24.14 16.80
N ARG A 149 -12.34 24.05 15.49
CA ARG A 149 -13.53 24.56 14.81
C ARG A 149 -14.79 23.80 15.20
N TRP A 150 -14.72 22.46 15.26
CA TRP A 150 -15.83 21.61 15.69
C TRP A 150 -16.18 21.87 17.15
N ARG A 151 -15.17 22.01 18.01
CA ARG A 151 -15.35 22.40 19.41
C ARG A 151 -16.06 23.73 19.52
N GLN A 152 -15.63 24.74 18.78
CA GLN A 152 -16.27 26.05 18.79
C GLN A 152 -17.74 25.94 18.38
N ALA A 153 -18.03 25.26 17.26
CA ALA A 153 -19.41 25.06 16.79
C ALA A 153 -20.27 24.30 17.81
N ALA A 154 -19.74 23.25 18.45
CA ALA A 154 -20.45 22.50 19.48
C ALA A 154 -20.77 23.35 20.71
N LEU A 155 -19.80 24.13 21.20
CA LEU A 155 -20.00 25.04 22.35
C LEU A 155 -20.96 26.18 22.02
N THR A 156 -20.98 26.67 20.78
CA THR A 156 -21.93 27.70 20.33
C THR A 156 -23.30 27.15 19.94
N THR A 157 -23.57 25.86 20.17
CA THR A 157 -24.87 25.23 19.90
C THR A 157 -25.50 24.73 21.21
N PRO A 158 -26.21 25.58 21.97
CA PRO A 158 -26.74 25.24 23.29
C PRO A 158 -27.65 24.01 23.31
N SER A 159 -28.41 23.78 22.23
CA SER A 159 -29.31 22.63 22.10
C SER A 159 -28.62 21.26 22.15
N LEU A 160 -27.30 21.18 21.94
CA LEU A 160 -26.54 19.95 22.13
C LEU A 160 -26.38 19.56 23.61
N TRP A 161 -26.56 20.52 24.51
CA TRP A 161 -26.28 20.41 25.94
C TRP A 161 -27.54 20.51 26.81
N SER A 162 -28.73 20.53 26.18
CA SER A 162 -29.99 20.81 26.89
C SER A 162 -30.64 19.61 27.58
N PHE A 163 -30.14 18.38 27.34
CA PHE A 163 -30.67 17.18 27.96
C PHE A 163 -29.73 16.68 29.06
N VAL A 164 -30.26 16.53 30.27
CA VAL A 164 -29.56 16.00 31.43
C VAL A 164 -30.44 14.90 32.03
N ARG A 165 -29.89 13.70 32.19
CA ARG A 165 -30.61 12.60 32.82
C ARG A 165 -30.32 12.59 34.32
N LEU A 166 -31.37 12.66 35.13
CA LEU A 166 -31.26 12.47 36.58
C LEU A 166 -31.48 10.99 36.89
N GLN A 167 -30.48 10.33 37.45
CA GLN A 167 -30.65 9.03 38.10
C GLN A 167 -31.01 9.29 39.56
N LEU A 168 -32.25 8.95 39.94
CA LEU A 168 -32.75 9.03 41.31
C LEU A 168 -32.62 7.68 42.01
#